data_AF-A0A9E7VZ37-F1
#
_entry.id   AF-A0A9E7VZ37-F1
#
_cell.length_a   1.000
_cell.length_b   1.000
_cell.length_c   1.000
_cell.angle_alpha   90.00
_cell.angle_beta   90.00
_cell.angle_gamma   90.00
#
_symmetry.space_group_name_H-M   'P 1'
#
loop_
_entity.id
_entity.type
_entity.pdbx_description
1 polymer ?
#
loop_
_entity_poly.entity_id
_entity_poly.type
_entity_poly.pdbx_seq_one_letter_code
_entity_poly.pdbx_strand_id
1 'polypeptide(L)'
;MERPLDFWRDRRMLCGGCGHCFVVDLDWIDRWEQAKETCPGCGLTCEHEDAPRVTVDAGDPALNDDLVAQFFWYHTSTQPDWPSRDFDPAADLTPGIRRMMGGDERVTAWAARQRAKALHVGTYEAAVHNMLRRMRDQADRGNQFYLYRVHLKPSVTEREGWIVDPSNWLGDVVLAEVCPPGIDVARYLNYHEDPGGLSLELGRDAIQGVQQIAVPLSDAWDTDWVSDAVAALEGASDELIPATGKPGRFLRPSSPRAGRAGEFGAELADLLPVNLHDQFASAAAFAEGDDPARWARRTSSLFDLVKNPGEVLAELDKAQHRPV
;
A
#
# COMPACT_ATOMS: atom_id res chain seq x y z
N MET A 1 -2.42 -12.62 -16.20
CA MET A 1 -3.77 -13.06 -15.78
C MET A 1 -4.05 -12.48 -14.40
N GLU A 2 -5.28 -12.05 -14.17
CA GLU A 2 -5.66 -11.53 -12.85
C GLU A 2 -5.72 -12.65 -11.80
N ARG A 3 -5.28 -12.34 -10.59
CA ARG A 3 -5.55 -13.16 -9.39
C ARG A 3 -6.94 -12.79 -8.85
N PRO A 4 -7.62 -13.71 -8.13
CA PRO A 4 -8.82 -13.34 -7.38
C PRO A 4 -8.52 -12.16 -6.44
N LEU A 5 -9.38 -11.16 -6.48
CA LEU A 5 -9.28 -9.94 -5.69
C LEU A 5 -10.28 -9.99 -4.55
N ASP A 6 -9.80 -9.92 -3.32
CA ASP A 6 -10.64 -9.90 -2.13
C ASP A 6 -9.90 -9.31 -0.93
N PHE A 7 -10.18 -8.03 -0.64
CA PHE A 7 -9.68 -7.34 0.54
C PHE A 7 -10.20 -7.93 1.86
N TRP A 8 -11.30 -8.70 1.84
CA TRP A 8 -11.94 -9.30 3.02
C TRP A 8 -11.60 -10.79 3.21
N ARG A 9 -10.75 -11.38 2.36
CA ARG A 9 -10.46 -12.82 2.42
C ARG A 9 -10.00 -13.27 3.81
N ASP A 10 -10.25 -14.51 4.17
CA ASP A 10 -9.67 -15.04 5.40
C ASP A 10 -8.14 -15.20 5.27
N ARG A 11 -7.44 -15.15 6.41
CA ARG A 11 -6.01 -15.35 6.53
C ARG A 11 -5.71 -16.61 7.33
N ARG A 12 -4.58 -17.25 7.03
CA ARG A 12 -4.09 -18.39 7.82
C ARG A 12 -3.06 -17.92 8.83
N MET A 13 -3.20 -18.37 10.07
CA MET A 13 -2.25 -18.17 11.15
C MET A 13 -1.55 -19.49 11.46
N LEU A 14 -0.25 -19.46 11.73
CA LEU A 14 0.55 -20.59 12.21
C LEU A 14 1.24 -20.23 13.52
N CYS A 15 0.97 -21.00 14.57
CA CYS A 15 1.65 -20.87 15.85
C CYS A 15 3.01 -21.57 15.84
N GLY A 16 4.10 -20.83 16.06
CA GLY A 16 5.44 -21.41 16.21
C GLY A 16 5.57 -22.31 17.45
N GLY A 17 4.88 -21.98 18.55
CA GLY A 17 5.03 -22.69 19.82
C GLY A 17 4.35 -24.06 19.88
N CYS A 18 3.23 -24.25 19.18
CA CYS A 18 2.50 -25.53 19.19
C CYS A 18 2.19 -26.11 17.80
N GLY A 19 2.54 -25.41 16.72
CA GLY A 19 2.26 -25.83 15.34
C GLY A 19 0.78 -25.73 14.94
N HIS A 20 -0.10 -25.21 15.80
CA HIS A 20 -1.51 -25.07 15.48
C HIS A 20 -1.70 -24.07 14.32
N CYS A 21 -2.42 -24.50 13.29
CA CYS A 21 -2.77 -23.69 12.12
C CYS A 21 -4.28 -23.47 12.09
N PHE A 22 -4.70 -22.23 11.93
CA PHE A 22 -6.10 -21.82 12.01
C PHE A 22 -6.40 -20.64 11.07
N VAL A 23 -7.67 -20.50 10.70
CA VAL A 23 -8.16 -19.48 9.76
C VAL A 23 -8.82 -18.36 10.55
N VAL A 24 -8.55 -17.11 10.17
CA VAL A 24 -9.02 -15.91 10.87
C VAL A 24 -9.38 -14.81 9.87
N ASP A 25 -10.27 -13.91 10.27
CA ASP A 25 -10.53 -12.66 9.56
C ASP A 25 -9.54 -11.56 10.01
N LEU A 26 -9.63 -10.40 9.36
CA LEU A 26 -8.80 -9.23 9.70
C LEU A 26 -9.15 -8.63 11.06
N ASP A 27 -10.41 -8.72 11.48
CA ASP A 27 -10.85 -8.28 12.82
C ASP A 27 -10.17 -9.07 13.94
N TRP A 28 -10.00 -10.39 13.75
CA TRP A 28 -9.25 -11.21 14.69
C TRP A 28 -7.77 -10.82 14.71
N ILE A 29 -7.15 -10.55 13.56
CA ILE A 29 -5.76 -10.08 13.49
C ILE A 29 -5.60 -8.74 14.22
N ASP A 30 -6.52 -7.80 14.04
CA ASP A 30 -6.51 -6.52 14.76
C ASP A 30 -6.60 -6.71 16.29
N ARG A 31 -7.53 -7.55 16.75
CA ARG A 31 -7.63 -7.88 18.19
C ARG A 31 -6.38 -8.61 18.70
N TRP A 32 -5.78 -9.47 17.89
CA TRP A 32 -4.52 -10.15 18.19
C TRP A 32 -3.35 -9.19 18.37
N GLU A 33 -3.19 -8.22 17.47
CA GLU A 33 -2.16 -7.17 17.57
C GLU A 33 -2.36 -6.29 18.81
N GLN A 34 -3.60 -6.12 19.25
CA GLN A 34 -3.95 -5.42 20.49
C GLN A 34 -3.85 -6.29 21.76
N ALA A 35 -3.26 -7.48 21.66
CA ALA A 35 -3.13 -8.46 22.76
C ALA A 35 -4.47 -8.90 23.39
N LYS A 36 -5.57 -8.87 22.62
CA LYS A 36 -6.91 -9.28 23.06
C LYS A 36 -7.25 -10.73 22.69
N GLU A 37 -6.42 -11.38 21.89
CA GLU A 37 -6.58 -12.77 21.47
C GLU A 37 -5.38 -13.62 21.93
N THR A 38 -5.57 -14.95 21.97
CA THR A 38 -4.51 -15.91 22.28
C THR A 38 -4.51 -17.05 21.27
N CYS A 39 -3.38 -17.73 21.09
CA CYS A 39 -3.32 -18.95 20.30
C CYS A 39 -4.36 -19.96 20.79
N PRO A 40 -5.31 -20.42 19.94
CA PRO A 40 -6.33 -21.38 20.35
C PRO A 40 -5.76 -22.74 20.81
N GLY A 41 -4.55 -23.10 20.34
CA GLY A 41 -3.91 -24.36 20.67
C GLY A 41 -3.13 -24.35 22.00
N CYS A 42 -2.42 -23.27 22.32
CA CYS A 42 -1.50 -23.22 23.47
C CYS A 42 -1.61 -21.98 24.35
N GLY A 43 -2.47 -21.01 24.02
CA GLY A 43 -2.68 -19.81 24.82
C GLY A 43 -1.59 -18.75 24.72
N LEU A 44 -0.59 -18.90 23.83
CA LEU A 44 0.42 -17.86 23.61
C LEU A 44 -0.20 -16.54 23.13
N THR A 45 0.29 -15.43 23.66
CA THR A 45 -0.07 -14.06 23.27
C THR A 45 0.85 -13.53 22.16
N CYS A 46 0.50 -12.41 21.53
CA CYS A 46 1.26 -11.80 20.43
C CYS A 46 2.67 -11.31 20.80
N GLU A 47 2.94 -11.14 22.10
CA GLU A 47 4.23 -10.70 22.62
C GLU A 47 5.30 -11.80 22.60
N HIS A 48 4.89 -13.07 22.41
CA HIS A 48 5.82 -14.20 22.43
C HIS A 48 6.54 -14.35 21.08
N GLU A 49 7.82 -14.74 21.10
CA GLU A 49 8.62 -14.93 19.87
C GLU A 49 7.98 -15.98 18.93
N ASP A 50 7.58 -17.12 19.51
CA ASP A 50 6.88 -18.23 18.83
C ASP A 50 5.35 -18.07 18.71
N ALA A 51 4.83 -16.85 18.88
CA ALA A 51 3.40 -16.60 18.78
C ALA A 51 2.85 -16.92 17.38
N PRO A 52 1.54 -17.17 17.24
CA PRO A 52 0.85 -17.16 15.95
C PRO A 52 1.25 -15.99 15.06
N ARG A 53 1.68 -16.29 13.84
CA ARG A 53 1.90 -15.31 12.77
C ARG A 53 1.08 -15.70 11.55
N VAL A 54 0.73 -14.69 10.75
CA VAL A 54 0.12 -14.95 9.45
C VAL A 54 1.08 -15.79 8.61
N THR A 55 0.56 -16.74 7.84
CA THR A 55 1.32 -17.61 6.96
C THR A 55 0.65 -17.72 5.59
N VAL A 56 1.39 -18.25 4.61
CA VAL A 56 0.90 -18.41 3.25
C VAL A 56 -0.24 -19.43 3.21
N ASP A 57 -1.30 -19.14 2.46
CA ASP A 57 -2.30 -20.16 2.14
C ASP A 57 -1.72 -21.20 1.19
N ALA A 58 -1.78 -22.49 1.55
CA ALA A 58 -1.34 -23.58 0.68
C ALA A 58 -2.09 -23.63 -0.67
N GLY A 59 -3.26 -22.98 -0.76
CA GLY A 59 -4.02 -22.80 -2.00
C GLY A 59 -3.69 -21.51 -2.78
N ASP A 60 -2.75 -20.66 -2.33
CA ASP A 60 -2.38 -19.45 -3.07
C ASP A 60 -1.78 -19.86 -4.43
N PRO A 61 -2.38 -19.44 -5.55
CA PRO A 61 -1.91 -19.82 -6.89
C PRO A 61 -0.49 -19.30 -7.19
N ALA A 62 0.01 -18.29 -6.47
CA ALA A 62 1.38 -17.81 -6.58
C ALA A 62 2.43 -18.78 -6.01
N LEU A 63 2.02 -19.85 -5.29
CA LEU A 63 2.91 -20.96 -4.94
C LEU A 63 3.27 -21.86 -6.12
N ASN A 64 2.56 -21.75 -7.24
CA ASN A 64 2.90 -22.48 -8.46
C ASN A 64 3.87 -21.66 -9.32
N ASP A 65 5.12 -22.09 -9.36
CA ASP A 65 6.25 -21.46 -10.07
C ASP A 65 5.91 -21.22 -11.56
N ASP A 66 5.19 -22.15 -12.19
CA ASP A 66 4.82 -22.04 -13.61
C ASP A 66 3.86 -20.86 -13.89
N LEU A 67 3.18 -20.35 -12.87
CA LEU A 67 2.18 -19.30 -13.01
C LEU A 67 2.69 -17.91 -12.63
N VAL A 68 3.82 -17.80 -11.91
CA VAL A 68 4.32 -16.51 -11.37
C VAL A 68 4.54 -15.47 -12.46
N ALA A 69 5.17 -15.86 -13.56
CA ALA A 69 5.38 -14.99 -14.72
C ALA A 69 4.10 -14.67 -15.50
N GLN A 70 3.04 -15.47 -15.31
CA GLN A 70 1.75 -15.30 -16.00
C GLN A 70 0.81 -14.37 -15.25
N PHE A 71 1.00 -14.18 -13.94
CA PHE A 71 0.18 -13.26 -13.16
C PHE A 71 0.47 -11.80 -13.50
N PHE A 72 -0.56 -10.99 -13.35
CA PHE A 72 -0.38 -9.56 -13.24
C PHE A 72 -0.04 -9.21 -11.81
N TRP A 73 1.03 -8.43 -11.65
CA TRP A 73 1.50 -7.92 -10.38
C TRP A 73 1.25 -6.42 -10.31
N TYR A 74 1.18 -5.88 -9.11
CA TYR A 74 0.75 -4.49 -8.92
C TYR A 74 1.75 -3.69 -8.11
N HIS A 75 1.86 -2.41 -8.46
CA HIS A 75 2.67 -1.45 -7.73
C HIS A 75 2.01 -0.07 -7.78
N THR A 76 2.11 0.69 -6.70
CA THR A 76 1.72 2.10 -6.68
C THR A 76 2.91 3.00 -6.47
N SER A 77 3.06 4.01 -7.31
CA SER A 77 4.14 4.99 -7.21
C SER A 77 3.64 6.40 -7.47
N THR A 78 4.36 7.38 -6.94
CA THR A 78 4.18 8.80 -7.31
C THR A 78 5.01 9.18 -8.54
N GLN A 79 5.88 8.29 -9.02
CA GLN A 79 6.68 8.48 -10.23
C GLN A 79 5.87 8.06 -11.46
N PRO A 80 5.58 8.96 -12.42
CA PRO A 80 4.74 8.66 -13.58
C PRO A 80 5.39 7.75 -14.61
N ASP A 81 6.72 7.59 -14.59
CA ASP A 81 7.48 6.80 -15.54
C ASP A 81 8.02 5.49 -14.96
N TRP A 82 7.58 5.09 -13.76
CA TRP A 82 7.98 3.84 -13.12
C TRP A 82 7.59 2.60 -13.95
N PRO A 83 8.44 1.56 -14.11
CA PRO A 83 9.81 1.46 -13.61
C PRO A 83 10.80 2.06 -14.62
N SER A 84 11.38 3.21 -14.30
CA SER A 84 12.36 3.86 -15.17
C SER A 84 13.75 3.27 -14.97
N ARG A 85 14.42 2.93 -16.07
CA ARG A 85 15.82 2.46 -16.07
C ARG A 85 16.80 3.58 -15.76
N ASP A 86 16.51 4.78 -16.25
CA ASP A 86 17.36 5.96 -16.13
C ASP A 86 16.99 6.83 -14.91
N PHE A 87 16.29 6.27 -13.92
CA PHE A 87 15.97 6.99 -12.69
C PHE A 87 17.26 7.44 -12.01
N ASP A 88 17.37 8.76 -11.78
CA ASP A 88 18.42 9.34 -10.96
C ASP A 88 17.90 9.66 -9.56
N PRO A 89 18.24 8.83 -8.54
CA PRO A 89 17.84 9.09 -7.17
C PRO A 89 18.32 10.45 -6.65
N ALA A 90 19.38 11.01 -7.24
CA ALA A 90 19.99 12.25 -6.80
C ALA A 90 19.45 13.51 -7.51
N ALA A 91 18.51 13.36 -8.45
CA ALA A 91 18.04 14.46 -9.31
C ALA A 91 17.49 15.64 -8.49
N ASP A 92 16.67 15.36 -7.48
CA ASP A 92 16.00 16.38 -6.67
C ASP A 92 16.81 16.83 -5.44
N LEU A 93 18.04 16.30 -5.27
CA LEU A 93 18.88 16.67 -4.13
C LEU A 93 19.50 18.06 -4.32
N THR A 94 19.03 19.03 -3.54
CA THR A 94 19.60 20.38 -3.51
C THR A 94 21.06 20.37 -3.03
N PRO A 95 21.88 21.39 -3.38
CA PRO A 95 23.26 21.50 -2.91
C PRO A 95 23.40 21.46 -1.38
N GLY A 96 22.40 21.97 -0.65
CA GLY A 96 22.36 21.92 0.81
C GLY A 96 22.19 20.49 1.32
N ILE A 97 21.26 19.72 0.74
CA ILE A 97 21.03 18.31 1.10
C ILE A 97 22.27 17.47 0.78
N ARG A 98 22.88 17.68 -0.39
CA ARG A 98 24.12 16.99 -0.79
C ARG A 98 25.24 17.19 0.23
N ARG A 99 25.40 18.41 0.77
CA ARG A 99 26.36 18.68 1.85
C ARG A 99 26.00 17.97 3.15
N MET A 100 24.72 17.99 3.56
CA MET A 100 24.26 17.29 4.77
C MET A 100 24.47 15.77 4.69
N MET A 101 24.34 15.19 3.49
CA MET A 101 24.64 13.78 3.23
C MET A 101 26.15 13.46 3.27
N GLY A 102 27.00 14.48 3.39
CA GLY A 102 28.46 14.36 3.45
C GLY A 102 29.16 14.46 2.10
N GLY A 103 28.55 15.16 1.13
CA GLY A 103 29.16 15.52 -0.14
C GLY A 103 28.88 14.54 -1.28
N ASP A 104 29.38 14.87 -2.48
CA ASP A 104 29.02 14.19 -3.72
C ASP A 104 29.44 12.72 -3.78
N GLU A 105 30.53 12.32 -3.12
CA GLU A 105 30.93 10.91 -3.02
C GLU A 105 29.89 10.07 -2.28
N ARG A 106 29.39 10.58 -1.13
CA ARG A 106 28.35 9.89 -0.36
C ARG A 106 27.01 9.89 -1.08
N VAL A 107 26.68 10.97 -1.79
CA VAL A 107 25.50 11.03 -2.65
C VAL A 107 25.59 9.99 -3.76
N THR A 108 26.76 9.85 -4.40
CA THR A 108 26.99 8.84 -5.45
C THR A 108 26.83 7.42 -4.91
N ALA A 109 27.44 7.12 -3.75
CA ALA A 109 27.31 5.82 -3.10
C ALA A 109 25.87 5.54 -2.63
N TRP A 110 25.14 6.56 -2.17
CA TRP A 110 23.73 6.44 -1.84
C TRP A 110 22.89 6.19 -3.09
N ALA A 111 23.11 6.91 -4.18
CA ALA A 111 22.39 6.73 -5.43
C ALA A 111 22.64 5.34 -6.05
N ALA A 112 23.88 4.84 -5.97
CA ALA A 112 24.20 3.46 -6.35
C ALA A 112 23.41 2.43 -5.50
N ARG A 113 23.30 2.63 -4.18
CA ARG A 113 22.47 1.79 -3.31
C ARG A 113 20.99 1.84 -3.68
N GLN A 114 20.43 3.01 -3.98
CA GLN A 114 19.04 3.13 -4.42
C GLN A 114 18.78 2.39 -5.73
N ARG A 115 19.73 2.43 -6.69
CA ARG A 115 19.63 1.68 -7.95
C ARG A 115 19.73 0.16 -7.76
N ALA A 116 20.49 -0.28 -6.76
CA ALA A 116 20.68 -1.69 -6.43
C ALA A 116 19.53 -2.31 -5.60
N LYS A 117 18.51 -1.53 -5.23
CA LYS A 117 17.33 -2.05 -4.54
C LYS A 117 16.50 -2.92 -5.47
N ALA A 118 15.93 -3.98 -4.90
CA ALA A 118 14.86 -4.71 -5.55
C ALA A 118 13.62 -3.82 -5.71
N LEU A 119 12.82 -4.13 -6.72
CA LEU A 119 11.50 -3.56 -6.88
C LEU A 119 10.50 -4.49 -6.22
N HIS A 120 9.69 -3.90 -5.35
CA HIS A 120 8.53 -4.54 -4.77
C HIS A 120 7.34 -4.47 -5.73
N VAL A 121 6.74 -5.61 -6.04
CA VAL A 121 5.40 -5.72 -6.64
C VAL A 121 4.57 -6.75 -5.88
N GLY A 122 3.28 -6.52 -5.75
CA GLY A 122 2.40 -7.37 -4.94
C GLY A 122 1.09 -7.72 -5.63
N THR A 123 0.14 -8.20 -4.82
CA THR A 123 -1.27 -8.21 -5.19
C THR A 123 -1.78 -6.77 -5.40
N TYR A 124 -2.94 -6.64 -6.05
CA TYR A 124 -3.60 -5.34 -6.16
C TYR A 124 -3.88 -4.75 -4.77
N GLU A 125 -4.33 -5.60 -3.84
CA GLU A 125 -4.61 -5.26 -2.45
C GLU A 125 -3.37 -4.70 -1.76
N ALA A 126 -2.22 -5.38 -1.91
CA ALA A 126 -0.95 -4.92 -1.37
C ALA A 126 -0.54 -3.56 -1.96
N ALA A 127 -0.74 -3.35 -3.27
CA ALA A 127 -0.43 -2.10 -3.92
C ALA A 127 -1.31 -0.94 -3.41
N VAL A 128 -2.62 -1.15 -3.27
CA VAL A 128 -3.56 -0.14 -2.73
C VAL A 128 -3.25 0.16 -1.25
N HIS A 129 -2.99 -0.85 -0.44
CA HIS A 129 -2.62 -0.67 0.96
C HIS A 129 -1.30 0.13 1.06
N ASN A 130 -0.26 -0.24 0.31
CA ASN A 130 1.00 0.51 0.28
C ASN A 130 0.77 2.00 -0.04
N MET A 131 -0.09 2.30 -1.01
CA MET A 131 -0.45 3.67 -1.36
C MET A 131 -1.06 4.41 -0.17
N LEU A 132 -2.09 3.85 0.48
CA LEU A 132 -2.77 4.49 1.61
C LEU A 132 -1.82 4.70 2.79
N ARG A 133 -0.98 3.70 3.11
CA ARG A 133 0.09 3.82 4.09
C ARG A 133 1.07 4.94 3.76
N ARG A 134 1.53 5.05 2.50
CA ARG A 134 2.43 6.13 2.07
C ARG A 134 1.80 7.51 2.17
N MET A 135 0.52 7.64 1.83
CA MET A 135 -0.21 8.89 2.01
C MET A 135 -0.24 9.34 3.48
N ARG A 136 -0.36 8.39 4.42
CA ARG A 136 -0.32 8.63 5.87
C ARG A 136 1.10 8.95 6.36
N ASP A 137 2.05 8.07 6.08
CA ASP A 137 3.34 8.02 6.80
C ASP A 137 4.48 8.77 6.09
N GLN A 138 4.37 9.02 4.78
CA GLN A 138 5.46 9.54 3.95
C GLN A 138 5.17 10.91 3.33
N ALA A 139 4.18 11.63 3.86
CA ALA A 139 3.75 12.94 3.37
C ALA A 139 3.36 12.97 1.88
N ASP A 140 3.04 11.81 1.29
CA ASP A 140 2.65 11.69 -0.12
C ASP A 140 1.17 12.00 -0.38
N ARG A 141 0.37 12.36 0.64
CA ARG A 141 -1.08 12.59 0.52
C ARG A 141 -1.48 13.54 -0.61
N GLY A 142 -0.67 14.58 -0.87
CA GLY A 142 -0.93 15.58 -1.90
C GLY A 142 -0.38 15.22 -3.30
N ASN A 143 0.39 14.14 -3.41
CA ASN A 143 1.01 13.72 -4.66
C ASN A 143 0.03 12.91 -5.52
N GLN A 144 0.18 13.01 -6.84
CA GLN A 144 -0.50 12.12 -7.77
C GLN A 144 0.13 10.73 -7.66
N PHE A 145 -0.68 9.73 -7.35
CA PHE A 145 -0.26 8.33 -7.45
C PHE A 145 -0.64 7.74 -8.80
N TYR A 146 0.09 6.71 -9.17
CA TYR A 146 -0.15 5.90 -10.34
C TYR A 146 -0.19 4.44 -9.91
N LEU A 147 -1.20 3.72 -10.39
CA LEU A 147 -1.30 2.28 -10.24
C LEU A 147 -0.73 1.64 -11.50
N TYR A 148 0.25 0.76 -11.28
CA TYR A 148 0.92 0.00 -12.32
C TYR A 148 0.46 -1.45 -12.26
N ARG A 149 0.00 -1.94 -13.41
CA ARG A 149 -0.14 -3.37 -13.67
C ARG A 149 1.11 -3.85 -14.41
N VAL A 150 1.84 -4.75 -13.77
CA VAL A 150 3.18 -5.21 -14.15
C VAL A 150 3.09 -6.57 -14.81
N HIS A 151 3.74 -6.68 -15.97
CA HIS A 151 3.88 -7.91 -16.74
C HIS A 151 5.34 -8.36 -16.65
N LEU A 152 5.57 -9.56 -16.14
CA LEU A 152 6.91 -10.15 -16.08
C LEU A 152 7.29 -10.77 -17.43
N LYS A 153 8.58 -10.91 -17.69
CA LYS A 153 9.05 -11.69 -18.85
C LYS A 153 8.70 -13.16 -18.64
N PRO A 154 8.23 -13.90 -19.67
CA PRO A 154 8.03 -15.34 -19.56
C PRO A 154 9.30 -16.14 -19.23
N SER A 155 10.47 -15.54 -19.44
CA SER A 155 11.78 -16.16 -19.22
C SER A 155 12.38 -15.86 -17.84
N VAL A 156 11.65 -15.22 -16.92
CA VAL A 156 12.18 -14.95 -15.58
C VAL A 156 12.53 -16.25 -14.87
N THR A 157 13.67 -16.26 -14.20
CA THR A 157 14.07 -17.35 -13.32
C THR A 157 13.70 -17.02 -11.89
N GLU A 158 12.93 -17.88 -11.26
CA GLU A 158 12.45 -17.69 -9.91
C GLU A 158 13.35 -18.35 -8.87
N ARG A 159 13.47 -17.72 -7.70
CA ARG A 159 14.00 -18.39 -6.51
C ARG A 159 13.06 -19.51 -6.07
N GLU A 160 13.63 -20.66 -5.73
CA GLU A 160 12.87 -21.79 -5.17
C GLU A 160 12.15 -21.38 -3.86
N GLY A 161 10.85 -21.68 -3.81
CA GLY A 161 10.00 -21.39 -2.67
C GLY A 161 9.73 -19.89 -2.43
N TRP A 162 9.23 -19.59 -1.24
CA TRP A 162 9.03 -18.24 -0.76
C TRP A 162 9.89 -17.98 0.47
N ILE A 163 10.21 -16.71 0.73
CA ILE A 163 10.93 -16.28 1.92
C ILE A 163 10.04 -15.45 2.85
N VAL A 164 10.38 -15.42 4.13
CA VAL A 164 9.82 -14.42 5.05
C VAL A 164 10.23 -13.04 4.56
N ASP A 165 9.35 -12.05 4.69
CA ASP A 165 9.57 -10.66 4.27
C ASP A 165 11.04 -10.22 4.51
N PRO A 166 11.80 -9.95 3.43
CA PRO A 166 13.23 -9.67 3.52
C PRO A 166 13.52 -8.20 3.85
N SER A 167 12.50 -7.36 3.97
CA SER A 167 12.66 -5.93 4.19
C SER A 167 13.33 -5.66 5.52
N ASN A 168 14.27 -4.71 5.52
CA ASN A 168 14.89 -4.24 6.76
C ASN A 168 13.97 -3.24 7.49
N TRP A 169 14.43 -2.72 8.62
CA TRP A 169 13.69 -1.73 9.40
C TRP A 169 13.31 -0.44 8.63
N LEU A 170 13.97 -0.15 7.50
CA LEU A 170 13.65 0.96 6.59
C LEU A 170 12.72 0.55 5.44
N GLY A 171 12.32 -0.71 5.35
CA GLY A 171 11.54 -1.25 4.24
C GLY A 171 12.36 -1.51 2.97
N ASP A 172 13.70 -1.45 3.06
CA ASP A 172 14.58 -1.58 1.90
C ASP A 172 15.07 -3.02 1.71
N VAL A 173 15.07 -3.49 0.46
CA VAL A 173 15.62 -4.80 0.06
C VAL A 173 16.71 -4.61 -0.99
N VAL A 174 17.89 -5.16 -0.73
CA VAL A 174 18.98 -5.18 -1.71
C VAL A 174 18.75 -6.32 -2.70
N LEU A 175 18.71 -6.02 -4.00
CA LEU A 175 18.35 -7.00 -5.02
C LEU A 175 19.22 -8.26 -4.96
N ALA A 176 20.53 -8.09 -4.83
CA ALA A 176 21.48 -9.21 -4.81
C ALA A 176 21.34 -10.14 -3.58
N GLU A 177 20.69 -9.69 -2.50
CA GLU A 177 20.48 -10.50 -1.29
C GLU A 177 19.29 -11.45 -1.45
N VAL A 178 18.27 -11.05 -2.22
CA VAL A 178 17.06 -11.83 -2.44
C VAL A 178 17.07 -12.57 -3.78
N CYS A 179 17.67 -11.97 -4.80
CA CYS A 179 17.85 -12.48 -6.16
C CYS A 179 19.36 -12.59 -6.47
N PRO A 180 20.01 -13.70 -6.10
CA PRO A 180 21.42 -13.94 -6.45
C PRO A 180 21.59 -14.09 -7.97
N PRO A 181 22.83 -14.04 -8.51
CA PRO A 181 23.07 -14.16 -9.95
C PRO A 181 22.37 -15.37 -10.58
N GLY A 182 21.58 -15.13 -11.63
CA GLY A 182 20.76 -16.15 -12.30
C GLY A 182 19.34 -16.28 -11.77
N ILE A 183 18.97 -15.52 -10.73
CA ILE A 183 17.61 -15.38 -10.23
C ILE A 183 17.12 -13.97 -10.52
N ASP A 184 15.93 -13.86 -11.11
CA ASP A 184 15.31 -12.58 -11.49
C ASP A 184 14.26 -12.12 -10.49
N VAL A 185 13.61 -13.06 -9.80
CA VAL A 185 12.43 -12.86 -8.96
C VAL A 185 12.51 -13.72 -7.69
N ALA A 186 12.11 -13.15 -6.56
CA ALA A 186 11.91 -13.88 -5.31
C ALA A 186 10.52 -13.59 -4.72
N ARG A 187 9.73 -14.65 -4.46
CA ARG A 187 8.48 -14.55 -3.70
C ARG A 187 8.77 -14.34 -2.23
N TYR A 188 7.97 -13.51 -1.59
CA TYR A 188 7.98 -13.39 -0.15
C TYR A 188 6.57 -13.26 0.44
N LEU A 189 6.44 -13.73 1.68
CA LEU A 189 5.23 -13.60 2.47
C LEU A 189 5.09 -12.16 2.95
N ASN A 190 4.05 -11.46 2.47
CA ASN A 190 3.73 -10.12 2.87
C ASN A 190 3.08 -10.12 4.26
N TYR A 191 3.63 -9.33 5.20
CA TYR A 191 3.05 -9.11 6.53
C TYR A 191 2.40 -7.74 6.69
N HIS A 192 2.74 -6.78 5.82
CA HIS A 192 2.47 -5.37 6.04
C HIS A 192 1.31 -4.86 5.20
N GLU A 193 1.34 -5.07 3.89
CA GLU A 193 0.31 -4.53 2.98
C GLU A 193 -0.80 -5.52 2.66
N ASP A 194 -0.50 -6.81 2.59
CA ASP A 194 -1.51 -7.84 2.39
C ASP A 194 -1.13 -9.08 3.21
N PRO A 195 -1.40 -9.08 4.53
CA PRO A 195 -0.95 -10.13 5.43
C PRO A 195 -1.32 -11.51 4.90
N GLY A 196 -0.34 -12.41 4.74
CA GLY A 196 -0.60 -13.77 4.24
C GLY A 196 -0.65 -13.91 2.72
N GLY A 197 -0.58 -12.79 1.98
CA GLY A 197 -0.43 -12.79 0.54
C GLY A 197 1.04 -12.94 0.12
N LEU A 198 1.26 -13.49 -1.07
CA LEU A 198 2.58 -13.50 -1.70
C LEU A 198 2.78 -12.27 -2.58
N SER A 199 3.91 -11.59 -2.35
CA SER A 199 4.47 -10.49 -3.14
C SER A 199 5.81 -10.92 -3.75
N LEU A 200 6.37 -10.09 -4.63
CA LEU A 200 7.65 -10.32 -5.28
C LEU A 200 8.64 -9.19 -5.00
N GLU A 201 9.90 -9.59 -4.83
CA GLU A 201 11.06 -8.74 -5.01
C GLU A 201 11.75 -9.11 -6.32
N LEU A 202 12.02 -8.11 -7.18
CA LEU A 202 12.57 -8.36 -8.51
C LEU A 202 13.48 -7.25 -9.02
N GLY A 203 14.34 -7.60 -9.99
CA GLY A 203 15.10 -6.61 -10.75
C GLY A 203 14.23 -5.95 -11.83
N ARG A 204 14.56 -4.69 -12.19
CA ARG A 204 13.90 -3.99 -13.33
C ARG A 204 13.89 -4.83 -14.60
N ASP A 205 14.96 -5.58 -14.84
CA ASP A 205 15.11 -6.42 -16.02
C ASP A 205 14.18 -7.65 -16.04
N ALA A 206 13.52 -7.99 -14.93
CA ALA A 206 12.49 -9.04 -14.90
C ALA A 206 11.16 -8.57 -15.53
N ILE A 207 10.95 -7.25 -15.62
CA ILE A 207 9.71 -6.65 -16.12
C ILE A 207 9.75 -6.61 -17.65
N GLN A 208 8.70 -7.12 -18.30
CA GLN A 208 8.49 -7.00 -19.74
C GLN A 208 7.83 -5.67 -20.10
N GLY A 209 6.86 -5.25 -19.29
CA GLY A 209 6.15 -4.01 -19.50
C GLY A 209 5.12 -3.72 -18.41
N VAL A 210 4.52 -2.55 -18.49
CA VAL A 210 3.51 -2.08 -17.55
C VAL A 210 2.34 -1.41 -18.27
N GLN A 211 1.17 -1.49 -17.65
CA GLN A 211 0.06 -0.58 -17.89
C GLN A 211 -0.09 0.33 -16.69
N GLN A 212 -0.57 1.55 -16.91
CA GLN A 212 -0.59 2.59 -15.91
C GLN A 212 -1.86 3.41 -16.01
N ILE A 213 -2.42 3.74 -14.84
CA ILE A 213 -3.46 4.75 -14.68
C ILE A 213 -3.09 5.68 -13.52
N ALA A 214 -3.59 6.91 -13.57
CA ALA A 214 -3.55 7.81 -12.43
C ALA A 214 -4.61 7.37 -11.40
N VAL A 215 -4.25 7.34 -10.12
CA VAL A 215 -5.17 7.02 -9.02
C VAL A 215 -5.13 8.10 -7.93
N PRO A 216 -6.27 8.48 -7.34
CA PRO A 216 -7.62 7.99 -7.64
C PRO A 216 -8.13 8.44 -9.04
N LEU A 217 -9.08 7.70 -9.61
CA LEU A 217 -9.66 7.98 -10.93
C LEU A 217 -10.46 9.29 -10.92
N SER A 218 -10.49 10.03 -12.03
CA SER A 218 -11.20 11.31 -12.14
C SER A 218 -12.72 11.18 -12.23
N ASP A 219 -13.22 10.08 -12.81
CA ASP A 219 -14.61 9.95 -13.28
C ASP A 219 -15.37 8.75 -12.69
N ALA A 220 -14.74 7.99 -11.78
CA ALA A 220 -15.36 6.88 -11.06
C ALA A 220 -15.63 7.32 -9.60
N TRP A 221 -16.85 7.79 -9.34
CA TRP A 221 -17.30 8.18 -8.01
C TRP A 221 -18.80 7.95 -7.85
N ASP A 222 -19.22 7.63 -6.64
CA ASP A 222 -20.63 7.58 -6.26
C ASP A 222 -21.21 8.99 -6.35
N THR A 223 -22.01 9.23 -7.39
CA THR A 223 -22.53 10.56 -7.69
C THR A 223 -23.45 11.09 -6.61
N ASP A 224 -24.15 10.19 -5.91
CA ASP A 224 -25.13 10.56 -4.90
C ASP A 224 -24.39 10.90 -3.60
N TRP A 225 -23.47 10.03 -3.15
CA TRP A 225 -22.66 10.29 -1.96
C TRP A 225 -21.83 11.57 -2.09
N VAL A 226 -21.16 11.79 -3.24
CA VAL A 226 -20.37 13.00 -3.46
C VAL A 226 -21.25 14.24 -3.44
N SER A 227 -22.42 14.21 -4.06
CA SER A 227 -23.34 15.36 -4.07
C SER A 227 -23.82 15.72 -2.67
N ASP A 228 -24.18 14.71 -1.88
CA ASP A 228 -24.62 14.89 -0.49
C ASP A 228 -23.48 15.41 0.41
N ALA A 229 -22.27 14.85 0.27
CA ALA A 229 -21.10 15.31 1.00
C ALA A 229 -20.77 16.78 0.67
N VAL A 230 -20.78 17.16 -0.61
CA VAL A 230 -20.54 18.54 -1.04
C VAL A 230 -21.57 19.49 -0.44
N ALA A 231 -22.86 19.18 -0.58
CA ALA A 231 -23.93 20.02 -0.06
C ALA A 231 -23.81 20.22 1.47
N ALA A 232 -23.46 19.16 2.20
CA ALA A 232 -23.26 19.21 3.64
C ALA A 232 -22.05 20.08 4.04
N LEU A 233 -20.93 19.99 3.30
CA LEU A 233 -19.72 20.76 3.59
C LEU A 233 -19.84 22.24 3.21
N GLU A 234 -20.50 22.56 2.09
CA GLU A 234 -20.79 23.93 1.69
C GLU A 234 -21.80 24.60 2.64
N GLY A 235 -22.73 23.82 3.19
CA GLY A 235 -23.66 24.29 4.22
C GLY A 235 -23.02 24.49 5.60
N ALA A 236 -21.81 23.96 5.83
CA ALA A 236 -21.08 24.09 7.09
C ALA A 236 -20.17 25.32 7.12
N SER A 237 -20.06 25.96 8.29
CA SER A 237 -19.16 27.09 8.53
C SER A 237 -17.69 26.66 8.40
N ASP A 238 -16.88 27.49 7.76
CA ASP A 238 -15.41 27.43 7.75
C ASP A 238 -14.75 28.30 8.82
N GLU A 239 -15.55 28.96 9.67
CA GLU A 239 -15.00 29.73 10.78
C GLU A 239 -14.30 28.80 11.76
N LEU A 240 -13.01 29.06 11.99
CA LEU A 240 -12.18 28.26 12.89
C LEU A 240 -12.66 28.41 14.33
N ILE A 241 -12.93 27.28 14.98
CA ILE A 241 -13.26 27.26 16.40
C ILE A 241 -11.95 27.07 17.18
N PRO A 242 -11.57 28.00 18.08
CA PRO A 242 -10.37 27.85 18.90
C PRO A 242 -10.45 26.60 19.78
N ALA A 243 -9.39 25.80 19.79
CA ALA A 243 -9.28 24.68 20.73
C ALA A 243 -9.24 25.23 22.18
N THR A 244 -10.32 25.03 22.95
CA THR A 244 -10.39 25.49 24.34
C THR A 244 -9.97 24.36 25.32
N GLY A 245 -9.02 24.63 26.22
CA GLY A 245 -8.58 23.69 27.27
C GLY A 245 -7.07 23.47 27.38
N LYS A 246 -6.58 22.86 28.48
CA LYS A 246 -5.16 22.53 28.71
C LYS A 246 -4.50 21.63 27.63
N PRO A 247 -5.19 20.66 27.01
CA PRO A 247 -4.66 19.97 25.83
C PRO A 247 -4.76 20.80 24.52
N GLY A 248 -5.48 21.94 24.53
CA GLY A 248 -5.70 22.81 23.36
C GLY A 248 -4.45 23.50 22.81
N ARG A 249 -3.30 23.45 23.51
CA ARG A 249 -2.01 23.92 22.95
C ARG A 249 -1.44 23.00 21.88
N PHE A 250 -1.89 21.75 21.81
CA PHE A 250 -1.41 20.74 20.85
C PHE A 250 -2.45 20.39 19.77
N LEU A 251 -3.70 20.83 19.94
CA LEU A 251 -4.78 20.63 18.98
C LEU A 251 -4.83 21.83 18.02
N ARG A 252 -4.82 21.56 16.72
CA ARG A 252 -5.06 22.60 15.72
C ARG A 252 -6.54 23.04 15.80
N PRO A 253 -6.83 24.35 15.72
CA PRO A 253 -8.19 24.82 15.50
C PRO A 253 -8.79 24.12 14.28
N SER A 254 -10.06 23.73 14.36
CA SER A 254 -10.81 23.13 13.25
C SER A 254 -12.14 23.84 13.06
N SER A 255 -12.61 23.89 11.82
CA SER A 255 -13.93 24.40 11.46
C SER A 255 -14.99 23.30 11.57
N PRO A 256 -16.28 23.66 11.75
CA PRO A 256 -17.40 22.72 11.61
C PRO A 256 -17.38 21.97 10.28
N ARG A 257 -16.95 22.62 9.19
CA ARG A 257 -16.75 21.98 7.88
C ARG A 257 -15.72 20.85 7.94
N ALA A 258 -14.54 21.11 8.49
CA ALA A 258 -13.52 20.07 8.66
C ALA A 258 -13.97 18.94 9.58
N GLY A 259 -14.73 19.25 10.64
CA GLY A 259 -15.37 18.25 11.49
C GLY A 259 -16.32 17.34 10.72
N ARG A 260 -17.22 17.93 9.92
CA ARG A 260 -18.19 17.18 9.11
C ARG A 260 -17.51 16.32 8.04
N ALA A 261 -16.44 16.81 7.43
CA ALA A 261 -15.65 16.02 6.48
C ALA A 261 -14.96 14.83 7.16
N GLY A 262 -14.49 15.02 8.40
CA GLY A 262 -13.95 13.95 9.23
C GLY A 262 -14.98 12.86 9.53
N GLU A 263 -16.23 13.23 9.82
CA GLU A 263 -17.33 12.27 10.03
C GLU A 263 -17.59 11.44 8.76
N PHE A 264 -17.72 12.08 7.60
CA PHE A 264 -17.89 11.36 6.33
C PHE A 264 -16.71 10.44 6.00
N GLY A 265 -15.47 10.88 6.26
CA GLY A 265 -14.28 10.05 6.07
C GLY A 265 -14.27 8.83 6.99
N ALA A 266 -14.70 8.98 8.24
CA ALA A 266 -14.82 7.88 9.20
C ALA A 266 -15.95 6.91 8.82
N GLU A 267 -17.11 7.42 8.40
CA GLU A 267 -18.23 6.60 7.91
C GLU A 267 -17.82 5.70 6.74
N LEU A 268 -17.03 6.22 5.79
CA LEU A 268 -16.47 5.41 4.71
C LEU A 268 -15.38 4.45 5.21
N ALA A 269 -14.50 4.89 6.11
CA ALA A 269 -13.47 4.03 6.69
C ALA A 269 -14.08 2.79 7.35
N ASP A 270 -15.18 2.94 8.11
CA ASP A 270 -15.88 1.86 8.80
C ASP A 270 -16.43 0.79 7.84
N LEU A 271 -16.63 1.13 6.56
CA LEU A 271 -17.06 0.19 5.53
C LEU A 271 -15.89 -0.61 4.91
N LEU A 272 -14.64 -0.25 5.18
CA LEU A 272 -13.43 -0.93 4.72
C LEU A 272 -13.00 -2.04 5.70
N PRO A 273 -12.07 -2.93 5.30
CA PRO A 273 -11.47 -3.86 6.26
C PRO A 273 -10.70 -3.09 7.35
N VAL A 274 -10.72 -3.61 8.58
CA VAL A 274 -10.20 -2.91 9.78
C VAL A 274 -8.75 -2.43 9.64
N ASN A 275 -7.89 -3.21 8.97
CA ASN A 275 -6.48 -2.88 8.76
C ASN A 275 -6.26 -1.68 7.81
N LEU A 276 -7.29 -1.23 7.09
CA LEU A 276 -7.25 -0.06 6.23
C LEU A 276 -7.90 1.18 6.86
N HIS A 277 -8.65 1.05 7.96
CA HIS A 277 -9.45 2.14 8.56
C HIS A 277 -8.62 3.41 8.79
N ASP A 278 -7.55 3.30 9.59
CA ASP A 278 -6.72 4.45 9.95
C ASP A 278 -6.03 5.08 8.73
N GLN A 279 -5.54 4.25 7.81
CA GLN A 279 -4.80 4.71 6.64
C GLN A 279 -5.72 5.42 5.66
N PHE A 280 -6.91 4.86 5.42
CA PHE A 280 -7.94 5.48 4.62
C PHE A 280 -8.42 6.78 5.25
N ALA A 281 -8.75 6.80 6.54
CA ALA A 281 -9.17 8.01 7.26
C ALA A 281 -8.10 9.11 7.16
N SER A 282 -6.82 8.76 7.30
CA SER A 282 -5.71 9.70 7.10
C SER A 282 -5.60 10.20 5.66
N ALA A 283 -5.77 9.31 4.67
CA ALA A 283 -5.73 9.65 3.25
C ALA A 283 -6.92 10.54 2.84
N ALA A 284 -8.09 10.32 3.43
CA ALA A 284 -9.36 11.02 3.22
C ALA A 284 -9.55 12.25 4.12
N ALA A 285 -8.56 12.62 4.94
CA ALA A 285 -8.68 13.80 5.78
C ALA A 285 -8.98 15.06 4.95
N PHE A 286 -9.61 16.05 5.58
CA PHE A 286 -9.91 17.35 5.00
C PHE A 286 -9.01 18.41 5.64
N ALA A 287 -8.34 19.23 4.83
CA ALA A 287 -7.56 20.37 5.32
C ALA A 287 -8.39 21.65 5.24
N GLU A 288 -8.16 22.58 6.19
CA GLU A 288 -8.80 23.89 6.13
C GLU A 288 -8.47 24.61 4.81
N GLY A 289 -9.52 25.09 4.13
CA GLY A 289 -9.40 25.70 2.80
C GLY A 289 -9.42 24.71 1.63
N ASP A 290 -9.57 23.40 1.87
CA ASP A 290 -9.84 22.44 0.80
C ASP A 290 -11.18 22.77 0.11
N ASP A 291 -11.23 22.52 -1.19
CA ASP A 291 -12.45 22.59 -1.98
C ASP A 291 -13.33 21.37 -1.69
N PRO A 292 -14.57 21.53 -1.17
CA PRO A 292 -15.44 20.41 -0.82
C PRO A 292 -15.67 19.41 -1.95
N ALA A 293 -15.87 19.91 -3.18
CA ALA A 293 -16.14 19.08 -4.34
C ALA A 293 -14.92 18.25 -4.76
N ARG A 294 -13.73 18.86 -4.76
CA ARG A 294 -12.48 18.16 -5.04
C ARG A 294 -12.16 17.12 -3.96
N TRP A 295 -12.38 17.47 -2.69
CA TRP A 295 -12.18 16.55 -1.58
C TRP A 295 -13.13 15.35 -1.69
N ALA A 296 -14.44 15.58 -1.83
CA ALA A 296 -15.45 14.52 -1.86
C ALA A 296 -15.20 13.55 -3.02
N ARG A 297 -14.94 14.06 -4.23
CA ARG A 297 -14.56 13.21 -5.38
C ARG A 297 -13.33 12.37 -5.09
N ARG A 298 -12.24 12.99 -4.60
CA ARG A 298 -11.00 12.28 -4.30
C ARG A 298 -11.23 11.18 -3.25
N THR A 299 -11.99 11.46 -2.20
CA THR A 299 -12.29 10.54 -1.11
C THR A 299 -13.14 9.35 -1.59
N SER A 300 -14.21 9.60 -2.36
CA SER A 300 -15.00 8.53 -2.99
C SER A 300 -14.13 7.66 -3.89
N SER A 301 -13.36 8.27 -4.78
CA SER A 301 -12.55 7.52 -5.73
C SER A 301 -11.39 6.74 -5.07
N LEU A 302 -10.92 7.14 -3.88
CA LEU A 302 -10.01 6.31 -3.07
C LEU A 302 -10.73 5.11 -2.45
N PHE A 303 -11.97 5.30 -2.00
CA PHE A 303 -12.81 4.23 -1.45
C PHE A 303 -13.13 3.17 -2.52
N ASP A 304 -13.38 3.62 -3.75
CA ASP A 304 -13.66 2.76 -4.90
C ASP A 304 -12.48 1.87 -5.31
N LEU A 305 -11.23 2.25 -5.00
CA LEU A 305 -10.08 1.36 -5.18
C LEU A 305 -10.22 0.06 -4.39
N VAL A 306 -10.93 0.09 -3.24
CA VAL A 306 -11.12 -1.08 -2.40
C VAL A 306 -12.47 -1.74 -2.67
N LYS A 307 -13.54 -0.95 -2.82
CA LYS A 307 -14.90 -1.49 -2.98
C LYS A 307 -15.26 -1.89 -4.40
N ASN A 308 -14.71 -1.19 -5.39
CA ASN A 308 -15.04 -1.36 -6.80
C ASN A 308 -13.79 -1.59 -7.66
N PRO A 309 -12.90 -2.54 -7.30
CA PRO A 309 -11.63 -2.74 -8.00
C PRO A 309 -11.82 -3.13 -9.47
N GLY A 310 -12.96 -3.73 -9.83
CA GLY A 310 -13.29 -4.08 -11.21
C GLY A 310 -13.36 -2.88 -12.16
N GLU A 311 -13.82 -1.72 -11.70
CA GLU A 311 -13.83 -0.49 -12.53
C GLU A 311 -12.42 0.02 -12.78
N VAL A 312 -11.57 -0.06 -11.75
CA VAL A 312 -10.15 0.33 -11.82
C VAL A 312 -9.39 -0.58 -12.78
N LEU A 313 -9.64 -1.89 -12.72
CA LEU A 313 -9.08 -2.85 -13.66
C LEU A 313 -9.57 -2.60 -15.09
N ALA A 314 -10.83 -2.24 -15.28
CA ALA A 314 -11.36 -1.90 -16.60
C ALA A 314 -10.69 -0.66 -17.21
N GLU A 315 -10.30 0.33 -16.39
CA GLU A 315 -9.47 1.45 -16.85
C GLU A 315 -8.04 1.02 -17.19
N LEU A 316 -7.44 0.12 -16.39
CA LEU A 316 -6.14 -0.47 -16.72
C LEU A 316 -6.17 -1.29 -18.03
N ASP A 317 -7.28 -1.95 -18.35
CA ASP A 317 -7.46 -2.70 -19.60
C ASP A 317 -7.45 -1.78 -20.83
N LYS A 318 -7.92 -0.54 -20.67
CA LYS A 318 -7.87 0.49 -21.72
C LYS A 318 -6.49 1.14 -21.82
N ALA A 319 -5.71 1.11 -20.74
CA ALA A 319 -4.39 1.73 -20.69
C ALA A 319 -3.40 1.04 -21.64
N GLN A 320 -2.59 1.86 -22.33
CA GLN A 320 -1.57 1.38 -23.24
C GLN A 320 -0.50 0.59 -22.48
N HIS A 321 -0.08 -0.52 -23.09
CA HIS A 321 1.05 -1.30 -22.58
C HIS A 321 2.37 -0.64 -22.97
N ARG A 322 3.19 -0.29 -21.98
CA ARG A 322 4.51 0.32 -22.15
C ARG A 322 5.61 -0.70 -21.84
N PRO A 323 6.52 -1.01 -22.78
CA PRO A 323 7.67 -1.87 -22.52
C PRO A 323 8.71 -1.16 -21.63
N VAL A 324 9.53 -1.94 -20.92
CA VAL A 324 10.59 -1.49 -19.99
C VAL A 324 12.00 -1.83 -20.53
#